data_AF-A0A2T6A3M5-F1
#
_entry.id   AF-A0A2T6A3M5-F1
#
_cell.length_a   1.000
_cell.length_b   1.000
_cell.length_c   1.000
_cell.angle_alpha   90.00
_cell.angle_beta   90.00
_cell.angle_gamma   90.00
#
_symmetry.space_group_name_H-M   'P 1'
#
loop_
_entity.id
_entity.type
_entity.pdbx_description
1 polymer ?
#
loop_
_entity_poly.entity_id
_entity_poly.type
_entity_poly.pdbx_seq_one_letter_code
_entity_poly.pdbx_strand_id
1 'polypeptide(L)'
;MSRTFIYSFTPPSLDPAPGATITLDVSEIEDAGIREVLQTPGAAYGAWSILDALLSPTGIGTPFIFKQPLGQAREVKVALSGLFGRFVARAYLERYFDLSIFAHLGNRVVDLDRRKRAKIERLARGDLPDWIACKSDLTSLTIAEAKGCHDPSGTARALSRAWTQAGRIDLTVKGRKVTVKRIAIATRWGVASPSPADAYLSVHDPVDMGEAIDPQDKDAPFVGLLRLHVASMIEHLGHAELAQALRDLTRQALPRALQNTSARARATLDNAVISEVEKDGDIGGLVGGIVTRAGPITDASASAVDQEALARLNLRPVFVGIDRDLVRAAIDGEADTIRGRLAAKASPDDFARRDGAGGWIIPLGAEKRIVGGA
;
A
#
# COMPACT_ATOMS: atom_id res chain seq x y z
N MET A 1 12.12 -10.95 -10.92
CA MET A 1 12.52 -12.32 -10.52
C MET A 1 11.39 -12.90 -9.68
N SER A 2 10.78 -13.99 -10.12
CA SER A 2 9.59 -14.55 -9.47
C SER A 2 9.93 -15.65 -8.48
N ARG A 3 9.27 -15.62 -7.32
CA ARG A 3 9.40 -16.60 -6.23
C ARG A 3 8.06 -17.25 -5.92
N THR A 4 8.09 -18.49 -5.46
CA THR A 4 6.87 -19.27 -5.15
C THR A 4 6.66 -19.48 -3.66
N PHE A 5 5.39 -19.62 -3.26
CA PHE A 5 4.97 -20.07 -1.94
C PHE A 5 4.04 -21.27 -2.09
N ILE A 6 4.12 -22.24 -1.18
CA ILE A 6 3.09 -23.27 -1.06
C ILE A 6 1.81 -22.57 -0.62
N TYR A 7 0.74 -22.78 -1.37
CA TYR A 7 -0.43 -21.93 -1.33
C TYR A 7 -1.67 -22.69 -0.89
N SER A 8 -2.49 -22.03 -0.07
CA SER A 8 -3.83 -22.49 0.24
C SER A 8 -4.80 -21.33 0.35
N PHE A 9 -6.02 -21.55 -0.13
CA PHE A 9 -7.07 -20.54 -0.16
C PHE A 9 -8.37 -21.11 0.39
N THR A 10 -9.07 -20.35 1.23
CA THR A 10 -10.35 -20.77 1.83
C THR A 10 -11.42 -19.68 1.69
N PRO A 11 -12.58 -19.97 1.07
CA PRO A 11 -12.97 -21.26 0.46
C PRO A 11 -12.30 -21.47 -0.92
N PRO A 12 -11.89 -22.71 -1.29
CA PRO A 12 -11.20 -22.96 -2.56
C PRO A 12 -11.97 -22.52 -3.81
N SER A 13 -13.31 -22.46 -3.74
CA SER A 13 -14.16 -22.02 -4.86
C SER A 13 -14.03 -20.54 -5.23
N LEU A 14 -13.42 -19.73 -4.35
CA LEU A 14 -13.20 -18.30 -4.56
C LEU A 14 -11.73 -17.95 -4.83
N ASP A 15 -10.88 -18.97 -5.04
CA ASP A 15 -9.46 -18.78 -5.26
C ASP A 15 -9.19 -18.03 -6.58
N PRO A 16 -8.54 -16.84 -6.54
CA PRO A 16 -8.23 -16.09 -7.76
C PRO A 16 -7.13 -16.74 -8.60
N ALA A 17 -6.37 -17.69 -8.05
CA ALA A 17 -5.29 -18.38 -8.75
C ALA A 17 -5.21 -19.86 -8.30
N PRO A 18 -6.16 -20.71 -8.74
CA PRO A 18 -6.23 -22.10 -8.32
C PRO A 18 -4.91 -22.85 -8.59
N GLY A 19 -4.32 -23.40 -7.53
CA GLY A 19 -3.08 -24.15 -7.63
C GLY A 19 -2.46 -24.47 -6.27
N ALA A 20 -1.49 -25.37 -6.26
CA ALA A 20 -0.75 -25.72 -5.05
C ALA A 20 0.32 -24.67 -4.65
N THR A 21 0.64 -23.75 -5.56
CA THR A 21 1.64 -22.69 -5.35
C THR A 21 1.18 -21.37 -5.94
N ILE A 22 1.59 -20.26 -5.32
CA ILE A 22 1.38 -18.90 -5.80
C ILE A 22 2.73 -18.24 -6.09
N THR A 23 2.76 -17.30 -7.04
CA THR A 23 3.99 -16.66 -7.51
C THR A 23 3.94 -15.15 -7.29
N LEU A 24 5.00 -14.58 -6.72
CA LEU A 24 5.17 -13.13 -6.59
C LEU A 24 6.55 -12.73 -7.11
N ASP A 25 6.64 -11.59 -7.77
CA ASP A 25 7.92 -11.02 -8.14
C ASP A 25 8.57 -10.32 -6.94
N VAL A 26 9.88 -10.52 -6.76
CA VAL A 26 10.62 -9.86 -5.67
C VAL A 26 10.47 -8.34 -5.75
N SER A 27 10.45 -7.77 -6.95
CA SER A 27 10.22 -6.34 -7.17
C SER A 27 8.83 -5.89 -6.72
N GLU A 28 7.79 -6.71 -6.91
CA GLU A 28 6.43 -6.40 -6.42
C GLU A 28 6.41 -6.36 -4.88
N ILE A 29 7.10 -7.30 -4.23
CA ILE A 29 7.20 -7.35 -2.77
C ILE A 29 8.01 -6.16 -2.23
N GLU A 30 9.10 -5.78 -2.90
CA GLU A 30 9.91 -4.61 -2.52
C GLU A 30 9.14 -3.30 -2.69
N ASP A 31 8.41 -3.14 -3.80
CA ASP A 31 7.57 -1.99 -4.08
C ASP A 31 6.42 -1.88 -3.06
N ALA A 32 5.74 -2.99 -2.77
CA ALA A 32 4.73 -3.06 -1.72
C ALA A 32 5.33 -2.70 -0.36
N GLY A 33 6.57 -3.11 -0.10
CA GLY A 33 7.31 -2.76 1.12
C GLY A 33 7.63 -1.28 1.24
N ILE A 34 8.04 -0.62 0.16
CA ILE A 34 8.26 0.83 0.12
C ILE A 34 6.96 1.56 0.48
N ARG A 35 5.85 1.21 -0.19
CA ARG A 35 4.54 1.83 0.09
C ARG A 35 4.08 1.55 1.53
N GLU A 36 4.23 0.33 1.99
CA GLU A 36 3.87 -0.09 3.35
C GLU A 36 4.61 0.73 4.41
N VAL A 37 5.90 0.97 4.22
CA VAL A 37 6.70 1.77 5.15
C VAL A 37 6.30 3.24 5.09
N LEU A 38 6.15 3.82 3.91
CA LEU A 38 5.74 5.22 3.77
C LEU A 38 4.40 5.52 4.45
N GLN A 39 3.46 4.57 4.38
CA GLN A 39 2.14 4.71 4.96
C GLN A 39 2.04 4.26 6.42
N THR A 40 3.11 3.68 6.98
CA THR A 40 3.18 3.29 8.40
C THR A 40 3.92 4.37 9.22
N PRO A 41 3.26 5.03 10.18
CA PRO A 41 3.91 6.03 11.02
C PRO A 41 5.14 5.50 11.77
N GLY A 42 6.26 6.24 11.72
CA GLY A 42 7.47 5.93 12.49
C GLY A 42 8.44 4.93 11.85
N ALA A 43 8.14 4.42 10.65
CA ALA A 43 9.08 3.60 9.90
C ALA A 43 10.07 4.49 9.13
N ALA A 44 11.28 4.67 9.68
CA ALA A 44 12.33 5.53 9.09
C ALA A 44 13.12 4.88 7.93
N TYR A 45 12.76 3.67 7.48
CA TYR A 45 13.56 2.88 6.54
C TYR A 45 12.92 2.84 5.16
N GLY A 46 13.44 3.64 4.23
CA GLY A 46 12.73 4.02 3.01
C GLY A 46 12.75 3.00 1.86
N ALA A 47 13.92 2.47 1.49
CA ALA A 47 14.05 1.62 0.30
C ALA A 47 14.53 0.20 0.65
N TRP A 48 13.62 -0.78 0.60
CA TRP A 48 13.83 -2.18 1.00
C TRP A 48 14.34 -3.07 -0.15
N SER A 49 15.23 -2.57 -1.00
CA SER A 49 15.92 -3.39 -1.98
C SER A 49 17.00 -4.27 -1.32
N ILE A 50 16.56 -5.14 -0.41
CA ILE A 50 17.38 -6.06 0.39
C ILE A 50 16.89 -7.50 0.28
N LEU A 51 15.67 -7.74 -0.22
CA LEU A 51 15.11 -9.09 -0.25
C LEU A 51 16.01 -10.04 -1.03
N ASP A 52 16.51 -9.62 -2.19
CA ASP A 52 17.45 -10.43 -2.98
C ASP A 52 18.73 -10.80 -2.19
N ALA A 53 19.24 -9.90 -1.35
CA ALA A 53 20.40 -10.19 -0.51
C ALA A 53 20.09 -11.19 0.63
N LEU A 54 18.84 -11.20 1.12
CA LEU A 54 18.39 -12.05 2.22
C LEU A 54 17.94 -13.44 1.74
N LEU A 55 17.52 -13.57 0.49
CA LEU A 55 16.98 -14.80 -0.09
C LEU A 55 18.08 -15.70 -0.65
N SER A 56 17.92 -17.01 -0.49
CA SER A 56 18.84 -17.99 -1.06
C SER A 56 18.96 -17.80 -2.58
N PRO A 57 20.17 -17.88 -3.17
CA PRO A 57 20.34 -17.77 -4.61
C PRO A 57 19.63 -18.93 -5.30
N THR A 58 18.56 -18.63 -6.01
CA THR A 58 17.71 -19.63 -6.66
C THR A 58 17.17 -19.06 -7.98
N GLY A 59 16.81 -19.90 -8.96
CA GLY A 59 16.31 -19.46 -10.28
C GLY A 59 14.89 -18.89 -10.28
N ILE A 60 14.35 -18.59 -11.46
CA ILE A 60 12.93 -18.19 -11.60
C ILE A 60 12.03 -19.37 -11.19
N GLY A 61 10.94 -19.08 -10.46
CA GLY A 61 9.94 -20.09 -10.08
C GLY A 61 10.32 -20.92 -8.84
N THR A 62 11.41 -20.56 -8.17
CA THR A 62 11.85 -21.27 -6.96
C THR A 62 11.20 -20.73 -5.69
N PRO A 63 11.14 -21.52 -4.60
CA PRO A 63 10.53 -21.11 -3.35
C PRO A 63 11.16 -19.84 -2.72
N PHE A 64 10.33 -19.05 -2.03
CA PHE A 64 10.76 -17.86 -1.29
C PHE A 64 11.47 -18.25 0.02
N ILE A 65 12.77 -18.55 -0.06
CA ILE A 65 13.55 -19.06 1.08
C ILE A 65 14.60 -18.04 1.53
N PHE A 66 14.60 -17.69 2.81
CA PHE A 66 15.67 -16.90 3.40
C PHE A 66 16.95 -17.73 3.60
N LYS A 67 18.12 -17.11 3.38
CA LYS A 67 19.43 -17.73 3.66
C LYS A 67 19.56 -18.14 5.13
N GLN A 68 19.05 -17.29 6.02
CA GLN A 68 19.10 -17.44 7.47
C GLN A 68 17.75 -17.01 8.09
N PRO A 69 17.46 -17.40 9.34
CA PRO A 69 16.27 -16.91 10.04
C PRO A 69 16.24 -15.38 10.15
N LEU A 70 15.04 -14.80 10.18
CA LEU A 70 14.78 -13.35 10.30
C LEU A 70 15.15 -12.77 11.68
N GLY A 71 16.41 -12.91 12.08
CA GLY A 71 16.91 -12.61 13.41
C GLY A 71 17.05 -13.85 14.28
N GLN A 72 17.83 -13.73 15.36
CA GLN A 72 18.05 -14.80 16.34
C GLN A 72 17.12 -14.65 17.55
N ALA A 73 17.01 -13.43 18.07
CA ALA A 73 16.14 -13.10 19.20
C ALA A 73 14.66 -13.18 18.81
N ARG A 74 13.83 -13.62 19.75
CA ARG A 74 12.39 -13.79 19.55
C ARG A 74 11.70 -12.49 19.11
N GLU A 75 12.04 -11.38 19.75
CA GLU A 75 11.42 -10.08 19.47
C GLU A 75 11.75 -9.60 18.05
N VAL A 76 13.01 -9.73 17.63
CA VAL A 76 13.47 -9.40 16.27
C VAL A 76 12.75 -10.27 15.24
N LYS A 77 12.63 -11.58 15.48
CA LYS A 77 11.87 -12.50 14.62
C LYS A 77 10.42 -12.07 14.49
N VAL A 78 9.75 -11.75 15.59
CA VAL A 78 8.35 -11.33 15.57
C VAL A 78 8.17 -10.02 14.79
N ALA A 79 9.04 -9.03 15.03
CA ALA A 79 8.97 -7.74 14.35
C ALA A 79 9.22 -7.86 12.83
N LEU A 80 10.31 -8.52 12.42
CA LEU A 80 10.64 -8.71 11.01
C LEU A 80 9.63 -9.60 10.30
N SER A 81 9.16 -10.67 10.96
CA SER A 81 8.10 -11.53 10.43
C SER A 81 6.81 -10.76 10.20
N GLY A 82 6.40 -9.90 11.14
CA GLY A 82 5.24 -9.03 10.97
C GLY A 82 5.40 -8.09 9.78
N LEU A 83 6.56 -7.44 9.68
CA LEU A 83 6.86 -6.48 8.61
C LEU A 83 6.88 -7.13 7.22
N PHE A 84 7.71 -8.17 7.01
CA PHE A 84 7.76 -8.88 5.73
C PHE A 84 6.42 -9.54 5.40
N GLY A 85 5.65 -9.94 6.42
CA GLY A 85 4.31 -10.51 6.24
C GLY A 85 3.38 -9.51 5.58
N ARG A 86 3.46 -8.24 5.99
CA ARG A 86 2.70 -7.16 5.35
C ARG A 86 3.17 -6.86 3.93
N PHE A 87 4.48 -6.89 3.66
CA PHE A 87 5.01 -6.67 2.30
C PHE A 87 4.50 -7.73 1.32
N VAL A 88 4.61 -9.01 1.69
CA VAL A 88 4.14 -10.13 0.88
C VAL A 88 2.62 -10.13 0.73
N ALA A 89 1.89 -9.87 1.82
CA ALA A 89 0.43 -9.81 1.78
C ALA A 89 -0.07 -8.67 0.88
N ARG A 90 0.53 -7.48 0.97
CA ARG A 90 0.18 -6.35 0.11
C ARG A 90 0.47 -6.64 -1.35
N ALA A 91 1.66 -7.18 -1.68
CA ALA A 91 1.98 -7.58 -3.06
C ALA A 91 1.00 -8.65 -3.60
N TYR A 92 0.60 -9.61 -2.75
CA TYR A 92 -0.42 -10.60 -3.10
C TYR A 92 -1.79 -9.96 -3.37
N LEU A 93 -2.22 -9.02 -2.52
CA LEU A 93 -3.49 -8.30 -2.68
C LEU A 93 -3.50 -7.41 -3.94
N GLU A 94 -2.37 -6.76 -4.24
CA GLU A 94 -2.19 -5.95 -5.44
C GLU A 94 -2.27 -6.84 -6.71
N ARG A 95 -1.57 -7.98 -6.71
CA ARG A 95 -1.49 -8.87 -7.89
C ARG A 95 -2.72 -9.72 -8.14
N TYR A 96 -3.32 -10.30 -7.10
CA TYR A 96 -4.36 -11.32 -7.23
C TYR A 96 -5.78 -10.82 -6.92
N PHE A 97 -5.90 -9.65 -6.30
CA PHE A 97 -7.19 -9.03 -5.99
C PHE A 97 -7.39 -7.67 -6.67
N ASP A 98 -6.40 -7.18 -7.42
CA ASP A 98 -6.37 -5.86 -8.05
C ASP A 98 -6.60 -4.70 -7.06
N LEU A 99 -6.26 -4.89 -5.77
CA LEU A 99 -6.37 -3.83 -4.78
C LEU A 99 -5.21 -2.86 -4.98
N SER A 100 -5.47 -1.56 -5.04
CA SER A 100 -4.41 -0.57 -5.26
C SER A 100 -4.45 0.57 -4.25
N ILE A 101 -5.64 0.93 -3.77
CA ILE A 101 -5.83 2.04 -2.84
C ILE A 101 -5.92 1.47 -1.44
N PHE A 102 -4.87 1.67 -0.63
CA PHE A 102 -4.75 1.20 0.76
C PHE A 102 -4.73 2.36 1.76
N ALA A 103 -5.41 2.20 2.89
CA ALA A 103 -5.25 3.06 4.06
C ALA A 103 -5.05 2.23 5.34
N HIS A 104 -4.04 2.61 6.12
CA HIS A 104 -3.74 2.01 7.40
C HIS A 104 -4.70 2.46 8.49
N LEU A 105 -4.98 1.55 9.43
CA LEU A 105 -5.88 1.81 10.55
C LEU A 105 -5.09 2.04 11.82
N GLY A 106 -5.11 3.30 12.29
CA GLY A 106 -4.66 3.66 13.63
C GLY A 106 -5.75 3.41 14.69
N ASN A 107 -5.48 3.77 15.94
CA ASN A 107 -6.37 3.47 17.08
C ASN A 107 -7.67 4.31 17.17
N ARG A 108 -8.10 5.00 16.10
CA ARG A 108 -9.23 5.94 16.12
C ARG A 108 -10.26 5.59 15.04
N VAL A 109 -11.51 6.03 15.25
CA VAL A 109 -12.54 6.02 14.21
C VAL A 109 -12.03 6.81 13.01
N VAL A 110 -12.13 6.21 11.83
CA VAL A 110 -11.69 6.82 10.57
C VAL A 110 -12.93 7.19 9.76
N ASP A 111 -13.12 8.49 9.55
CA ASP A 111 -14.13 8.98 8.61
C ASP A 111 -13.58 8.86 7.18
N LEU A 112 -14.36 8.21 6.30
CA LEU A 112 -14.11 8.24 4.86
C LEU A 112 -14.87 9.43 4.23
N ASP A 113 -16.11 9.66 4.66
CA ASP A 113 -16.86 10.89 4.36
C ASP A 113 -17.85 11.16 5.50
N ARG A 114 -17.54 12.17 6.33
CA ARG A 114 -18.36 12.52 7.49
C ARG A 114 -19.76 13.04 7.10
N ARG A 115 -19.88 13.75 5.98
CA ARG A 115 -21.17 14.26 5.47
C ARG A 115 -22.11 13.12 5.09
N LYS A 116 -21.58 12.06 4.48
CA LYS A 116 -22.33 10.84 4.15
C LYS A 116 -22.38 9.82 5.29
N ARG A 117 -21.77 10.14 6.44
CA ARG A 117 -21.61 9.23 7.59
C ARG A 117 -21.00 7.89 7.17
N ALA A 118 -20.05 7.94 6.25
CA ALA A 118 -19.25 6.81 5.81
C ALA A 118 -18.00 6.72 6.69
N LYS A 119 -17.93 5.71 7.55
CA LYS A 119 -16.86 5.56 8.54
C LYS A 119 -16.49 4.10 8.79
N ILE A 120 -15.27 3.91 9.28
CA ILE A 120 -14.81 2.65 9.86
C ILE A 120 -15.26 2.62 11.32
N GLU A 121 -16.07 1.64 11.67
CA GLU A 121 -16.58 1.43 13.01
C GLU A 121 -15.84 0.29 13.69
N ARG A 122 -15.43 0.53 14.93
CA ARG A 122 -14.74 -0.47 15.74
C ARG A 122 -15.77 -1.28 16.53
N LEU A 123 -15.74 -2.60 16.38
CA LEU A 123 -16.66 -3.54 17.00
C LEU A 123 -16.11 -4.13 18.30
N ALA A 124 -14.78 -4.30 18.38
CA ALA A 124 -14.13 -5.00 19.49
C ALA A 124 -12.83 -4.33 19.93
N ARG A 125 -12.38 -4.68 21.15
CA ARG A 125 -11.08 -4.25 21.70
C ARG A 125 -9.90 -5.00 21.06
N GLY A 126 -8.70 -4.41 21.15
CA GLY A 126 -7.46 -4.92 20.55
C GLY A 126 -7.01 -4.14 19.32
N ASP A 127 -5.92 -4.61 18.71
CA ASP A 127 -5.34 -4.07 17.48
C ASP A 127 -6.35 -4.10 16.33
N LEU A 128 -6.36 -3.06 15.50
CA LEU A 128 -7.19 -3.01 14.30
C LEU A 128 -6.56 -3.79 13.15
N PRO A 129 -7.34 -4.17 12.12
CA PRO A 129 -6.80 -4.73 10.89
C PRO A 129 -5.74 -3.81 10.26
N ASP A 130 -4.79 -4.38 9.56
CA ASP A 130 -3.71 -3.64 8.89
C ASP A 130 -4.25 -2.60 7.90
N TRP A 131 -5.24 -2.96 7.08
CA TRP A 131 -5.74 -2.10 6.00
C TRP A 131 -7.26 -2.10 5.81
N ILE A 132 -7.76 -0.95 5.33
CA ILE A 132 -8.86 -0.93 4.36
C ILE A 132 -8.28 -0.68 2.97
N ALA A 133 -8.79 -1.39 1.98
CA ALA A 133 -8.38 -1.23 0.60
C ALA A 133 -9.57 -1.25 -0.38
N CYS A 134 -9.35 -0.74 -1.60
CA CYS A 134 -10.26 -0.94 -2.72
C CYS A 134 -9.51 -1.08 -4.05
N LYS A 135 -10.23 -1.55 -5.07
CA LYS A 135 -9.74 -1.61 -6.44
C LYS A 135 -9.58 -0.23 -7.06
N SER A 136 -8.78 -0.15 -8.12
CA SER A 136 -8.54 1.08 -8.91
C SER A 136 -9.78 1.62 -9.63
N ASP A 137 -10.80 0.80 -9.84
CA ASP A 137 -12.09 1.21 -10.41
C ASP A 137 -13.06 1.82 -9.37
N LEU A 138 -12.59 2.02 -8.14
CA LEU A 138 -13.37 2.49 -6.99
C LEU A 138 -14.55 1.56 -6.67
N THR A 139 -14.29 0.26 -6.68
CA THR A 139 -15.23 -0.78 -6.26
C THR A 139 -14.64 -1.70 -5.19
N SER A 140 -15.51 -2.51 -4.58
CA SER A 140 -15.15 -3.58 -3.65
C SER A 140 -14.27 -3.13 -2.48
N LEU A 141 -14.89 -2.52 -1.46
CA LEU A 141 -14.22 -2.21 -0.20
C LEU A 141 -13.79 -3.51 0.48
N THR A 142 -12.54 -3.54 0.91
CA THR A 142 -11.90 -4.74 1.44
C THR A 142 -11.21 -4.42 2.76
N ILE A 143 -11.48 -5.21 3.79
CA ILE A 143 -10.74 -5.21 5.05
C ILE A 143 -9.67 -6.28 4.94
N ALA A 144 -8.41 -5.94 5.14
CA ALA A 144 -7.31 -6.87 5.01
C ALA A 144 -6.42 -6.90 6.26
N GLU A 145 -5.95 -8.09 6.62
CA GLU A 145 -5.05 -8.33 7.75
C GLU A 145 -3.97 -9.35 7.36
N ALA A 146 -2.72 -9.07 7.70
CA ALA A 146 -1.59 -9.94 7.42
C ALA A 146 -0.87 -10.40 8.71
N LYS A 147 -0.49 -11.68 8.75
CA LYS A 147 0.33 -12.24 9.83
C LYS A 147 1.47 -13.07 9.27
N GLY A 148 2.71 -12.60 9.44
CA GLY A 148 3.89 -13.44 9.26
C GLY A 148 4.11 -14.35 10.48
N CYS A 149 4.59 -15.57 10.27
CA CYS A 149 4.93 -16.51 11.33
C CYS A 149 6.13 -17.43 10.99
N HIS A 150 6.62 -18.09 12.04
CA HIS A 150 7.64 -19.14 11.96
C HIS A 150 7.16 -20.45 12.61
N ASP A 151 5.84 -20.63 12.73
CA ASP A 151 5.27 -21.78 13.43
C ASP A 151 5.61 -23.08 12.65
N PRO A 152 6.27 -24.07 13.28
CA PRO A 152 6.55 -25.35 12.64
C PRO A 152 5.29 -26.07 12.14
N SER A 153 4.13 -25.84 12.78
CA SER A 153 2.85 -26.45 12.45
C SER A 153 2.12 -25.82 11.25
N GLY A 154 2.70 -24.79 10.61
CA GLY A 154 2.13 -24.13 9.44
C GLY A 154 1.45 -22.80 9.76
N THR A 155 0.62 -22.32 8.83
CA THR A 155 0.00 -20.99 8.85
C THR A 155 -1.32 -20.93 9.63
N ALA A 156 -1.93 -22.07 9.96
CA ALA A 156 -3.32 -22.13 10.46
C ALA A 156 -3.60 -21.25 11.69
N ARG A 157 -2.71 -21.27 12.70
CA ARG A 157 -2.84 -20.43 13.90
C ARG A 157 -2.67 -18.94 13.59
N ALA A 158 -1.75 -18.60 12.69
CA ALA A 158 -1.55 -17.21 12.27
C ALA A 158 -2.77 -16.71 11.48
N LEU A 159 -3.31 -17.53 10.58
CA LEU A 159 -4.49 -17.22 9.78
C LEU A 159 -5.74 -17.03 10.65
N SER A 160 -5.96 -17.89 11.65
CA SER A 160 -7.07 -17.74 12.60
C SER A 160 -6.99 -16.43 13.41
N ARG A 161 -5.79 -16.03 13.83
CA ARG A 161 -5.58 -14.74 14.51
C ARG A 161 -5.79 -13.55 13.57
N ALA A 162 -5.28 -13.63 12.35
CA ALA A 162 -5.51 -12.63 11.31
C ALA A 162 -7.01 -12.44 11.06
N TRP A 163 -7.75 -13.53 10.90
CA TRP A 163 -9.20 -13.50 10.71
C TRP A 163 -9.95 -12.86 11.89
N THR A 164 -9.57 -13.23 13.12
CA THR A 164 -10.14 -12.65 14.33
C THR A 164 -9.90 -11.14 14.40
N GLN A 165 -8.70 -10.70 14.04
CA GLN A 165 -8.33 -9.28 14.02
C GLN A 165 -9.06 -8.53 12.91
N ALA A 166 -9.12 -9.11 11.70
CA ALA A 166 -9.90 -8.60 10.59
C ALA A 166 -11.33 -8.28 11.03
N GLY A 167 -12.00 -9.16 11.77
CA GLY A 167 -13.38 -8.99 12.26
C GLY A 167 -13.62 -7.93 13.34
N ARG A 168 -12.61 -7.15 13.74
CA ARG A 168 -12.75 -6.12 14.81
C ARG A 168 -13.34 -4.81 14.33
N ILE A 169 -13.52 -4.65 13.02
CA ILE A 169 -14.11 -3.46 12.42
C ILE A 169 -15.17 -3.83 11.39
N ASP A 170 -16.08 -2.90 11.16
CA ASP A 170 -16.95 -2.87 9.99
C ASP A 170 -16.89 -1.51 9.31
N LEU A 171 -17.35 -1.46 8.07
CA LEU A 171 -17.63 -0.22 7.38
C LEU A 171 -19.11 0.09 7.49
N THR A 172 -19.44 1.32 7.89
CA THR A 172 -20.82 1.79 7.92
C THR A 172 -21.02 3.01 7.04
N VAL A 173 -22.18 3.08 6.38
CA VAL A 173 -22.66 4.26 5.65
C VAL A 173 -24.06 4.60 6.18
N LYS A 174 -24.29 5.85 6.58
CA LYS A 174 -25.55 6.29 7.22
C LYS A 174 -25.97 5.41 8.44
N GLY A 175 -25.00 4.80 9.12
CA GLY A 175 -25.21 3.94 10.29
C GLY A 175 -25.58 2.50 9.97
N ARG A 176 -25.49 2.06 8.71
CA ARG A 176 -25.75 0.66 8.31
C ARG A 176 -24.46 0.00 7.86
N LYS A 177 -24.25 -1.27 8.25
CA LYS A 177 -23.11 -2.08 7.79
C LYS A 177 -23.26 -2.31 6.29
N VAL A 178 -22.23 -1.97 5.54
CA VAL A 178 -22.21 -2.19 4.08
C VAL A 178 -21.38 -3.41 3.71
N THR A 179 -21.66 -3.99 2.55
CA THR A 179 -20.91 -5.14 2.05
C THR A 179 -19.44 -4.79 1.87
N VAL A 180 -18.57 -5.63 2.43
CA VAL A 180 -17.11 -5.54 2.32
C VAL A 180 -16.55 -6.94 2.06
N LYS A 181 -15.46 -7.03 1.31
CA LYS A 181 -14.62 -8.22 1.36
C LYS A 181 -13.80 -8.22 2.64
N ARG A 182 -13.46 -9.41 3.14
CA ARG A 182 -12.58 -9.53 4.31
C ARG A 182 -11.54 -10.60 4.05
N ILE A 183 -10.29 -10.18 3.97
CA ILE A 183 -9.19 -11.05 3.58
C ILE A 183 -8.20 -11.13 4.73
N ALA A 184 -7.98 -12.34 5.23
CA ALA A 184 -6.91 -12.64 6.16
C ALA A 184 -5.81 -13.42 5.43
N ILE A 185 -4.56 -12.98 5.58
CA ILE A 185 -3.39 -13.59 4.95
C ILE A 185 -2.40 -14.00 6.04
N ALA A 186 -1.92 -15.23 5.96
CA ALA A 186 -0.86 -15.73 6.82
C ALA A 186 0.31 -16.22 5.98
N THR A 187 1.50 -15.71 6.29
CA THR A 187 2.75 -16.10 5.64
C THR A 187 3.62 -16.87 6.63
N ARG A 188 4.14 -18.02 6.21
CA ARG A 188 5.18 -18.75 6.96
C ARG A 188 6.48 -18.68 6.18
N TRP A 189 7.54 -18.29 6.85
CA TRP A 189 8.84 -18.10 6.22
C TRP A 189 9.60 -19.41 6.07
N GLY A 190 10.08 -19.67 4.86
CA GLY A 190 11.08 -20.71 4.62
C GLY A 190 12.48 -20.22 4.93
N VAL A 191 13.34 -21.11 5.42
CA VAL A 191 14.76 -20.84 5.71
C VAL A 191 15.61 -21.97 5.18
N ALA A 192 16.81 -21.68 4.67
CA ALA A 192 17.72 -22.70 4.14
C ALA A 192 18.57 -23.38 5.23
N SER A 193 18.91 -22.65 6.29
CA SER A 193 19.77 -23.11 7.39
C SER A 193 19.38 -22.38 8.68
N PRO A 194 19.52 -23.00 9.87
CA PRO A 194 20.02 -24.36 10.12
C PRO A 194 18.95 -25.46 10.02
N SER A 195 17.67 -25.09 9.90
CA SER A 195 16.55 -26.05 9.82
C SER A 195 15.73 -25.76 8.56
N PRO A 196 16.03 -26.40 7.42
CA PRO A 196 15.31 -26.21 6.17
C PRO A 196 13.79 -26.24 6.35
N ALA A 197 13.09 -25.26 5.80
CA ALA A 197 11.64 -25.17 5.88
C ALA A 197 11.07 -24.51 4.63
N ASP A 198 9.90 -24.97 4.19
CA ASP A 198 9.20 -24.38 3.05
C ASP A 198 8.49 -23.07 3.41
N ALA A 199 8.31 -22.22 2.40
CA ALA A 199 7.53 -21.01 2.51
C ALA A 199 6.06 -21.29 2.17
N TYR A 200 5.16 -20.78 3.01
CA TYR A 200 3.71 -20.93 2.81
C TYR A 200 3.02 -19.58 2.79
N LEU A 201 1.95 -19.49 2.01
CA LEU A 201 1.02 -18.38 1.98
C LEU A 201 -0.39 -18.96 2.04
N SER A 202 -1.14 -18.64 3.10
CA SER A 202 -2.51 -19.11 3.28
C SER A 202 -3.46 -17.94 3.40
N VAL A 203 -4.59 -18.04 2.72
CA VAL A 203 -5.55 -16.94 2.60
C VAL A 203 -6.95 -17.41 2.97
N HIS A 204 -7.67 -16.54 3.66
CA HIS A 204 -9.08 -16.70 3.96
C HIS A 204 -9.84 -15.46 3.48
N ASP A 205 -10.70 -15.62 2.46
CA ASP A 205 -11.58 -14.57 1.91
C ASP A 205 -13.02 -15.11 1.81
N PRO A 206 -13.73 -15.25 2.93
CA PRO A 206 -15.17 -15.45 2.86
C PRO A 206 -15.86 -14.13 2.52
N VAL A 207 -16.96 -14.20 1.78
CA VAL A 207 -17.80 -13.02 1.51
C VAL A 207 -18.48 -12.58 2.82
N ASP A 208 -18.25 -11.34 3.26
CA ASP A 208 -18.93 -10.73 4.41
C ASP A 208 -20.08 -9.84 3.91
N MET A 209 -21.29 -10.40 3.95
CA MET A 209 -22.49 -9.74 3.41
C MET A 209 -22.95 -8.60 4.32
N GLY A 210 -23.21 -7.44 3.72
CA GLY A 210 -23.85 -6.29 4.36
C GLY A 210 -24.92 -5.69 3.44
N GLU A 211 -25.29 -4.44 3.69
CA GLU A 211 -26.18 -3.70 2.80
C GLU A 211 -25.41 -3.15 1.58
N ALA A 212 -26.08 -3.11 0.43
CA ALA A 212 -25.59 -2.35 -0.71
C ALA A 212 -25.58 -0.85 -0.37
N ILE A 213 -24.54 -0.14 -0.79
CA ILE A 213 -24.48 1.32 -0.62
C ILE A 213 -25.49 1.95 -1.58
N ASP A 214 -26.26 2.92 -1.07
CA ASP A 214 -27.14 3.75 -1.88
C ASP A 214 -26.35 4.36 -3.07
N PRO A 215 -26.84 4.26 -4.33
CA PRO A 215 -26.18 4.84 -5.49
C PRO A 215 -25.75 6.30 -5.30
N GLN A 216 -26.50 7.11 -4.54
CA GLN A 216 -26.18 8.52 -4.28
C GLN A 216 -25.00 8.74 -3.31
N ASP A 217 -24.61 7.69 -2.58
CA ASP A 217 -23.51 7.71 -1.61
C ASP A 217 -22.36 6.79 -2.00
N LYS A 218 -22.53 5.99 -3.06
CA LYS A 218 -21.62 4.90 -3.46
C LYS A 218 -20.17 5.35 -3.50
N ASP A 219 -19.90 6.51 -4.09
CA ASP A 219 -18.53 6.95 -4.37
C ASP A 219 -17.82 7.59 -3.16
N ALA A 220 -18.59 8.07 -2.19
CA ALA A 220 -18.07 8.80 -1.04
C ALA A 220 -17.02 8.01 -0.22
N PRO A 221 -17.25 6.74 0.18
CA PRO A 221 -16.23 5.98 0.90
C PRO A 221 -14.97 5.72 0.08
N PHE A 222 -15.07 5.53 -1.24
CA PHE A 222 -13.91 5.26 -2.10
C PHE A 222 -13.04 6.50 -2.30
N VAL A 223 -13.67 7.66 -2.55
CA VAL A 223 -12.96 8.95 -2.62
C VAL A 223 -12.30 9.27 -1.28
N GLY A 224 -13.01 9.02 -0.17
CA GLY A 224 -12.46 9.14 1.17
C GLY A 224 -11.22 8.27 1.38
N LEU A 225 -11.30 7.00 0.98
CA LEU A 225 -10.19 6.06 1.08
C LEU A 225 -8.99 6.49 0.22
N LEU A 226 -9.22 6.97 -1.01
CA LEU A 226 -8.17 7.50 -1.87
C LEU A 226 -7.47 8.70 -1.23
N ARG A 227 -8.22 9.63 -0.62
CA ARG A 227 -7.62 10.78 0.11
C ARG A 227 -6.71 10.32 1.23
N LEU A 228 -7.13 9.31 2.00
CA LEU A 228 -6.31 8.75 3.08
C LEU A 228 -5.08 8.02 2.55
N HIS A 229 -5.22 7.26 1.46
CA HIS A 229 -4.12 6.60 0.77
C HIS A 229 -3.04 7.60 0.33
N VAL A 230 -3.45 8.61 -0.45
CA VAL A 230 -2.56 9.66 -0.98
C VAL A 230 -1.91 10.43 0.17
N ALA A 231 -2.70 10.86 1.16
CA ALA A 231 -2.18 11.58 2.32
C ALA A 231 -1.06 10.80 3.03
N SER A 232 -1.26 9.50 3.22
CA SER A 232 -0.28 8.64 3.91
C SER A 232 0.97 8.40 3.07
N MET A 233 0.86 8.38 1.74
CA MET A 233 2.00 8.23 0.83
C MET A 233 2.90 9.47 0.83
N ILE A 234 2.32 10.68 0.82
CA ILE A 234 3.07 11.92 0.59
C ILE A 234 3.51 12.66 1.86
N GLU A 235 2.92 12.33 3.02
CA GLU A 235 3.19 13.04 4.29
C GLU A 235 4.67 13.06 4.65
N HIS A 236 5.34 11.90 4.58
CA HIS A 236 6.75 11.75 4.91
C HIS A 236 7.69 12.11 3.75
N LEU A 237 7.14 12.57 2.62
CA LEU A 237 7.88 12.97 1.43
C LEU A 237 7.95 14.50 1.28
N GLY A 238 7.72 15.25 2.37
CA GLY A 238 7.76 16.71 2.38
C GLY A 238 6.41 17.39 2.14
N HIS A 239 5.31 16.63 1.98
CA HIS A 239 3.99 17.17 1.65
C HIS A 239 2.99 17.06 2.82
N ALA A 240 3.46 17.24 4.06
CA ALA A 240 2.66 17.05 5.27
C ALA A 240 1.41 17.97 5.32
N GLU A 241 1.51 19.22 4.86
CA GLU A 241 0.37 20.14 4.82
C GLU A 241 -0.72 19.66 3.85
N LEU A 242 -0.32 19.19 2.67
CA LEU A 242 -1.24 18.64 1.68
C LEU A 242 -1.89 17.34 2.18
N ALA A 243 -1.10 16.46 2.79
CA ALA A 243 -1.60 15.24 3.43
C ALA A 243 -2.65 15.55 4.51
N GLN A 244 -2.38 16.54 5.36
CA GLN A 244 -3.32 16.99 6.38
C GLN A 244 -4.60 17.57 5.75
N ALA A 245 -4.49 18.38 4.69
CA ALA A 245 -5.65 18.93 3.98
C ALA A 245 -6.54 17.83 3.38
N LEU A 246 -5.95 16.78 2.80
CA LEU A 246 -6.67 15.61 2.29
C LEU A 246 -7.43 14.86 3.40
N ARG A 247 -6.83 14.69 4.59
CA ARG A 247 -7.50 14.11 5.77
C ARG A 247 -8.60 15.00 6.31
N ASP A 248 -8.43 16.32 6.25
CA ASP A 248 -9.48 17.26 6.68
C ASP A 248 -10.72 17.17 5.80
N LEU A 249 -10.57 16.92 4.50
CA LEU A 249 -11.69 16.74 3.57
C LEU A 249 -12.61 15.57 3.95
N THR A 250 -12.08 14.47 4.50
CA THR A 250 -12.91 13.33 4.92
C THR A 250 -13.73 13.65 6.18
N ARG A 251 -13.30 14.65 6.95
CA ARG A 251 -13.88 15.05 8.24
C ARG A 251 -14.86 16.21 8.17
N GLN A 252 -15.04 16.84 7.00
CA GLN A 252 -15.98 17.96 6.86
C GLN A 252 -17.42 17.46 6.75
N ALA A 253 -18.29 17.95 7.63
CA ALA A 253 -19.73 17.68 7.58
C ALA A 253 -20.53 18.78 6.88
N LEU A 254 -20.05 20.04 6.97
CA LEU A 254 -20.79 21.21 6.49
C LEU A 254 -20.34 21.63 5.08
N PRO A 255 -21.26 21.95 4.15
CA PRO A 255 -20.89 22.33 2.78
C PRO A 255 -19.92 23.51 2.68
N ARG A 256 -20.12 24.58 3.47
CA ARG A 256 -19.21 25.74 3.47
C ARG A 256 -17.81 25.38 4.00
N ALA A 257 -17.73 24.56 5.04
CA ALA A 257 -16.45 24.13 5.60
C ALA A 257 -15.69 23.22 4.62
N LEU A 258 -16.42 22.36 3.89
CA LEU A 258 -15.87 21.54 2.80
C LEU A 258 -15.32 22.42 1.68
N GLN A 259 -16.09 23.40 1.19
CA GLN A 259 -15.63 24.34 0.15
C GLN A 259 -14.34 25.07 0.55
N ASN A 260 -14.28 25.61 1.77
CA ASN A 260 -13.09 26.29 2.27
C ASN A 260 -11.89 25.34 2.39
N THR A 261 -12.13 24.09 2.84
CA THR A 261 -11.07 23.07 2.96
C THR A 261 -10.58 22.63 1.59
N SER A 262 -11.46 22.44 0.60
CA SER A 262 -11.09 22.14 -0.79
C SER A 262 -10.30 23.28 -1.41
N ALA A 263 -10.71 24.54 -1.23
CA ALA A 263 -9.97 25.70 -1.75
C ALA A 263 -8.55 25.78 -1.17
N ARG A 264 -8.40 25.55 0.14
CA ARG A 264 -7.09 25.47 0.79
C ARG A 264 -6.26 24.30 0.28
N ALA A 265 -6.84 23.11 0.17
CA ALA A 265 -6.14 21.93 -0.35
C ALA A 265 -5.64 22.16 -1.79
N ARG A 266 -6.45 22.81 -2.64
CA ARG A 266 -6.04 23.23 -4.00
C ARG A 266 -4.85 24.18 -3.95
N ALA A 267 -4.92 25.22 -3.13
CA ALA A 267 -3.82 26.17 -2.98
C ALA A 267 -2.52 25.49 -2.49
N THR A 268 -2.62 24.56 -1.54
CA THR A 268 -1.47 23.76 -1.10
C THR A 268 -0.92 22.89 -2.23
N LEU A 269 -1.76 22.24 -3.02
CA LEU A 269 -1.34 21.45 -4.19
C LEU A 269 -0.71 22.32 -5.28
N ASP A 270 -1.20 23.55 -5.48
CA ASP A 270 -0.66 24.50 -6.46
C ASP A 270 0.72 25.03 -6.10
N ASN A 271 1.01 25.10 -4.80
CA ASN A 271 2.33 25.48 -4.29
C ASN A 271 3.24 24.27 -4.00
N ALA A 272 2.76 23.04 -4.19
CA ALA A 272 3.53 21.84 -3.91
C ALA A 272 4.66 21.70 -4.94
N VAL A 273 5.81 21.19 -4.48
CA VAL A 273 6.92 20.85 -5.37
C VAL A 273 6.49 19.70 -6.29
N ILE A 274 6.51 19.96 -7.61
CA ILE A 274 6.17 18.98 -8.64
C ILE A 274 7.46 18.48 -9.28
N SER A 275 7.59 17.15 -9.32
CA SER A 275 8.70 16.46 -9.93
C SER A 275 8.29 15.86 -11.27
N GLU A 276 9.17 15.99 -12.26
CA GLU A 276 9.03 15.38 -13.59
C GLU A 276 10.13 14.33 -13.80
N VAL A 277 9.85 13.35 -14.64
CA VAL A 277 10.78 12.25 -14.93
C VAL A 277 11.52 12.58 -16.22
N GLU A 278 12.85 12.65 -16.17
CA GLU A 278 13.65 12.91 -17.37
C GLU A 278 13.38 11.81 -18.41
N LYS A 279 13.09 12.21 -19.66
CA LYS A 279 12.88 11.33 -20.83
C LYS A 279 11.61 10.47 -20.80
N ASP A 280 10.65 10.76 -19.93
CA ASP A 280 9.40 10.02 -19.82
C ASP A 280 8.20 10.97 -19.95
N GLY A 281 7.82 11.28 -21.20
CA GLY A 281 6.76 12.24 -21.51
C GLY A 281 5.34 11.78 -21.13
N ASP A 282 5.17 10.50 -20.78
CA ASP A 282 3.90 9.90 -20.39
C ASP A 282 3.62 10.07 -18.88
N ILE A 283 4.66 10.33 -18.06
CA ILE A 283 4.52 10.52 -16.62
C ILE A 283 4.28 12.01 -16.33
N GLY A 284 3.02 12.37 -16.09
CA GLY A 284 2.64 13.72 -15.66
C GLY A 284 3.30 14.13 -14.34
N GLY A 285 3.23 15.42 -14.02
CA GLY A 285 3.85 15.97 -12.81
C GLY A 285 3.46 15.21 -11.54
N LEU A 286 4.46 14.82 -10.75
CA LEU A 286 4.29 13.99 -9.56
C LEU A 286 4.46 14.81 -8.28
N VAL A 287 3.57 14.56 -7.33
CA VAL A 287 3.71 15.00 -5.94
C VAL A 287 4.34 13.86 -5.15
N GLY A 288 5.59 14.04 -4.74
CA GLY A 288 6.36 12.95 -4.14
C GLY A 288 7.70 13.41 -3.60
N GLY A 289 8.59 12.43 -3.40
CA GLY A 289 9.92 12.66 -2.86
C GLY A 289 10.85 11.46 -3.08
N ILE A 290 12.13 11.69 -2.80
CA ILE A 290 13.16 10.66 -2.93
C ILE A 290 13.24 9.89 -1.63
N VAL A 291 13.28 8.57 -1.77
CA VAL A 291 13.36 7.61 -0.70
C VAL A 291 14.64 6.80 -0.87
N THR A 292 15.42 6.68 0.19
CA THR A 292 16.65 5.89 0.20
C THR A 292 16.59 4.82 1.28
N ARG A 293 17.61 3.97 1.36
CA ARG A 293 17.79 3.05 2.49
C ARG A 293 17.80 3.74 3.85
N ALA A 294 18.28 4.99 3.91
CA ALA A 294 18.33 5.78 5.14
C ALA A 294 17.00 6.48 5.48
N GLY A 295 16.00 6.37 4.61
CA GLY A 295 14.71 7.05 4.74
C GLY A 295 14.46 8.07 3.63
N PRO A 296 13.31 8.77 3.70
CA PRO A 296 12.98 9.89 2.82
C PRO A 296 13.96 11.05 2.93
N ILE A 297 14.20 11.74 1.81
CA ILE A 297 14.92 13.01 1.75
C ILE A 297 13.88 14.13 1.64
N THR A 298 13.69 14.90 2.72
CA THR A 298 12.63 15.91 2.82
C THR A 298 13.14 17.35 2.76
N ASP A 299 14.38 17.58 3.16
CA ASP A 299 14.88 18.93 3.47
C ASP A 299 15.78 19.53 2.36
N ALA A 300 16.05 18.79 1.29
CA ALA A 300 16.89 19.21 0.18
C ALA A 300 16.38 18.65 -1.15
N SER A 301 16.31 19.50 -2.18
CA SER A 301 16.17 19.03 -3.55
C SER A 301 17.46 18.30 -3.94
N ALA A 302 17.36 17.00 -4.24
CA ALA A 302 18.51 16.24 -4.69
C ALA A 302 18.73 16.51 -6.18
N SER A 303 19.83 17.19 -6.50
CA SER A 303 20.22 17.43 -7.89
C SER A 303 20.48 16.09 -8.61
N ALA A 304 20.55 16.12 -9.94
CA ALA A 304 20.93 14.93 -10.72
C ALA A 304 22.30 14.34 -10.27
N VAL A 305 23.22 15.20 -9.83
CA VAL A 305 24.53 14.78 -9.31
C VAL A 305 24.39 14.09 -7.95
N ASP A 306 23.51 14.60 -7.08
CA ASP A 306 23.24 13.98 -5.78
C ASP A 306 22.55 12.62 -5.95
N GLN A 307 21.57 12.52 -6.86
CA GLN A 307 20.89 11.26 -7.19
C GLN A 307 21.90 10.19 -7.66
N GLU A 308 22.87 10.58 -8.49
CA GLU A 308 23.93 9.68 -8.94
C GLU A 308 24.91 9.31 -7.80
N ALA A 309 25.27 10.27 -6.95
CA ALA A 309 26.10 10.01 -5.77
C ALA A 309 25.43 9.03 -4.80
N LEU A 310 24.13 9.20 -4.51
CA LEU A 310 23.34 8.29 -3.69
C LEU A 310 23.31 6.87 -4.27
N ALA A 311 23.16 6.75 -5.59
CA ALA A 311 23.22 5.45 -6.28
C ALA A 311 24.61 4.80 -6.14
N ARG A 312 25.69 5.57 -6.36
CA ARG A 312 27.08 5.11 -6.20
C ARG A 312 27.41 4.69 -4.77
N LEU A 313 26.83 5.35 -3.77
CA LEU A 313 26.95 4.99 -2.35
C LEU A 313 26.07 3.79 -1.94
N ASN A 314 25.43 3.12 -2.90
CA ASN A 314 24.54 1.97 -2.67
C ASN A 314 23.38 2.28 -1.69
N LEU A 315 22.93 3.54 -1.67
CA LEU A 315 21.73 3.96 -0.94
C LEU A 315 20.43 3.72 -1.73
N ARG A 316 20.58 3.33 -3.02
CA ARG A 316 19.51 2.91 -3.94
C ARG A 316 18.33 3.87 -3.91
N PRO A 317 18.55 5.13 -4.32
CA PRO A 317 17.50 6.13 -4.32
C PRO A 317 16.36 5.70 -5.26
N VAL A 318 15.12 5.82 -4.77
CA VAL A 318 13.90 5.66 -5.56
C VAL A 318 13.06 6.91 -5.37
N PHE A 319 12.51 7.44 -6.46
CA PHE A 319 11.45 8.43 -6.34
C PHE A 319 10.13 7.72 -6.13
N VAL A 320 9.34 8.21 -5.17
CA VAL A 320 7.97 7.77 -4.97
C VAL A 320 7.07 8.99 -5.08
N GLY A 321 6.03 8.93 -5.91
CA GLY A 321 5.12 10.06 -6.08
C GLY A 321 3.77 9.67 -6.63
N ILE A 322 2.79 10.55 -6.46
CA ILE A 322 1.42 10.41 -6.95
C ILE A 322 1.17 11.44 -8.05
N ASP A 323 0.45 11.05 -9.10
CA ASP A 323 -0.02 11.95 -10.16
C ASP A 323 -0.77 13.17 -9.58
N ARG A 324 -0.26 14.38 -9.87
CA ARG A 324 -0.82 15.64 -9.37
C ARG A 324 -2.30 15.82 -9.74
N ASP A 325 -2.69 15.45 -10.95
CA ASP A 325 -4.06 15.60 -11.42
C ASP A 325 -5.00 14.60 -10.73
N LEU A 326 -4.50 13.41 -10.37
CA LEU A 326 -5.25 12.50 -9.51
C LEU A 326 -5.44 13.11 -8.11
N VAL A 327 -4.42 13.75 -7.54
CA VAL A 327 -4.56 14.47 -6.26
C VAL A 327 -5.59 15.60 -6.38
N ARG A 328 -5.58 16.36 -7.49
CA ARG A 328 -6.60 17.38 -7.76
C ARG A 328 -8.00 16.78 -7.80
N ALA A 329 -8.21 15.71 -8.57
CA ALA A 329 -9.50 15.04 -8.68
C ALA A 329 -9.98 14.50 -7.32
N ALA A 330 -9.06 13.99 -6.50
CA ALA A 330 -9.34 13.58 -5.13
C ALA A 330 -9.75 14.76 -4.22
N ILE A 331 -9.11 15.92 -4.34
CA ILE A 331 -9.51 17.15 -3.60
C ILE A 331 -10.93 17.56 -3.99
N ASP A 332 -11.25 17.50 -5.28
CA ASP A 332 -12.53 17.93 -5.85
C ASP A 332 -13.64 16.89 -5.61
N GLY A 333 -13.26 15.64 -5.36
CA GLY A 333 -14.18 14.54 -5.11
C GLY A 333 -14.90 14.06 -6.37
N GLU A 334 -14.28 14.24 -7.53
CA GLU A 334 -14.82 13.87 -8.83
C GLU A 334 -14.53 12.40 -9.14
N ALA A 335 -15.44 11.50 -8.71
CA ALA A 335 -15.24 10.06 -8.81
C ALA A 335 -15.00 9.56 -10.24
N ASP A 336 -15.69 10.14 -11.24
CA ASP A 336 -15.51 9.73 -12.64
C ASP A 336 -14.17 10.19 -13.23
N THR A 337 -13.74 11.41 -12.88
CA THR A 337 -12.39 11.90 -13.20
C THR A 337 -11.32 11.01 -12.58
N ILE A 338 -11.50 10.61 -11.31
CA ILE A 338 -10.60 9.69 -10.60
C ILE A 338 -10.53 8.34 -11.33
N ARG A 339 -11.69 7.73 -11.65
CA ARG A 339 -11.74 6.45 -12.38
C ARG A 339 -11.03 6.54 -13.73
N GLY A 340 -11.27 7.61 -14.49
CA GLY A 340 -10.62 7.84 -15.78
C GLY A 340 -9.09 7.88 -15.66
N ARG A 341 -8.57 8.58 -14.65
CA ARG A 341 -7.13 8.68 -14.36
C ARG A 341 -6.53 7.34 -13.90
N LEU A 342 -7.22 6.61 -13.02
CA LEU A 342 -6.75 5.31 -12.54
C LEU A 342 -6.77 4.25 -13.66
N ALA A 343 -7.75 4.31 -14.56
CA ALA A 343 -7.87 3.40 -15.71
C ALA A 343 -6.92 3.73 -16.87
N ALA A 344 -6.43 4.97 -16.98
CA ALA A 344 -5.50 5.38 -18.03
C ALA A 344 -4.28 4.46 -18.03
N LYS A 345 -4.02 3.76 -19.14
CA LYS A 345 -2.85 2.88 -19.25
C LYS A 345 -1.62 3.74 -19.51
N ALA A 346 -0.58 3.56 -18.72
CA ALA A 346 0.75 4.02 -19.09
C ALA A 346 1.40 2.97 -19.99
N SER A 347 2.21 3.44 -20.93
CA SER A 347 3.10 2.56 -21.67
C SER A 347 3.93 1.73 -20.68
N PRO A 348 4.07 0.41 -20.87
CA PRO A 348 4.94 -0.39 -20.02
C PRO A 348 6.35 0.19 -20.08
N ASP A 349 6.83 0.69 -18.96
CA ASP A 349 8.22 1.10 -18.79
C ASP A 349 8.87 0.10 -17.83
N ASP A 350 9.96 -0.53 -18.27
CA ASP A 350 10.66 -1.56 -17.49
C ASP A 350 11.24 -1.02 -16.16
N PHE A 351 11.34 0.31 -16.02
CA PHE A 351 11.96 0.99 -14.89
C PHE A 351 10.95 1.73 -14.00
N ALA A 352 10.01 2.49 -14.58
CA ALA A 352 9.00 3.25 -13.85
C ALA A 352 7.78 2.37 -13.57
N ARG A 353 7.59 1.98 -12.30
CA ARG A 353 6.54 1.03 -11.90
C ARG A 353 5.36 1.75 -11.28
N ARG A 354 4.18 1.54 -11.87
CA ARG A 354 2.92 2.13 -11.41
C ARG A 354 2.18 1.20 -10.45
N ASP A 355 1.57 1.73 -9.41
CA ASP A 355 0.90 0.96 -8.34
C ASP A 355 -0.62 0.80 -8.50
N GLY A 356 -1.20 1.31 -9.59
CA GLY A 356 -2.65 1.27 -9.85
C GLY A 356 -3.50 2.21 -8.98
N ALA A 357 -2.88 3.02 -8.11
CA ALA A 357 -3.51 4.08 -7.32
C ALA A 357 -3.02 5.48 -7.75
N GLY A 358 -2.46 5.57 -8.97
CA GLY A 358 -1.83 6.77 -9.52
C GLY A 358 -0.45 7.07 -8.93
N GLY A 359 0.10 6.15 -8.13
CA GLY A 359 1.44 6.21 -7.62
C GLY A 359 2.46 5.57 -8.55
N TRP A 360 3.69 6.06 -8.41
CA TRP A 360 4.85 5.66 -9.19
C TRP A 360 6.03 5.38 -8.27
N ILE A 361 6.77 4.32 -8.59
CA ILE A 361 8.09 4.03 -8.02
C ILE A 361 9.11 4.02 -9.15
N ILE A 362 10.09 4.91 -9.05
CA ILE A 362 11.06 5.16 -10.11
C ILE A 362 12.46 5.04 -9.51
N PRO A 363 13.21 3.96 -9.80
CA PRO A 363 14.62 3.87 -9.43
C PRO A 363 15.43 5.01 -10.04
N LEU A 364 16.26 5.67 -9.23
CA LEU A 364 17.09 6.80 -9.66
C LEU A 364 18.56 6.37 -9.81
N GLY A 365 19.26 6.96 -10.78
CA GLY A 365 20.66 6.64 -11.07
C GLY A 365 21.13 7.17 -12.43
N ALA A 366 22.16 6.54 -13.02
CA ALA A 366 22.77 7.01 -14.26
C ALA A 366 21.80 7.06 -15.46
N GLU A 367 20.73 6.26 -15.46
CA GLU A 367 19.79 6.10 -16.58
C GLU A 367 18.52 6.98 -16.46
N LYS A 368 17.98 7.17 -15.25
CA LYS A 368 16.79 7.99 -14.97
C LYS A 368 17.04 8.96 -13.82
N ARG A 369 16.53 10.18 -13.99
CA ARG A 369 16.64 11.29 -13.05
C ARG A 369 15.29 11.97 -12.89
N ILE A 370 15.06 12.52 -11.72
CA ILE A 370 13.98 13.48 -11.51
C ILE A 370 14.50 14.88 -11.85
N VAL A 371 13.75 15.59 -12.69
CA VAL A 371 13.98 16.99 -13.08
C VAL A 371 12.79 17.81 -12.60
N GLY A 372 13.04 19.02 -12.13
CA GLY A 372 11.99 19.85 -11.52
C GLY A 372 11.85 19.61 -10.01
N GLY A 373 11.80 20.72 -9.28
CA GLY A 373 11.91 20.78 -7.84
C GLY A 373 12.87 21.87 -7.40
N ALA A 374 12.50 23.12 -7.67
CA ALA A 374 13.16 24.32 -7.14
C ALA A 374 12.15 25.11 -6.30
#